data_AF-A0AAV8T8K9-F1
#
_entry.id   AF-A0AAV8T8K9-F1
#
_cell.length_a   1.000
_cell.length_b   1.000
_cell.length_c   1.000
_cell.angle_alpha   90.00
_cell.angle_beta   90.00
_cell.angle_gamma   90.00
#
_symmetry.space_group_name_H-M   'P 1'
#
loop_
_entity.id
_entity.type
_entity.pdbx_description
1 polymer ?
#
loop_
_entity_poly.entity_id
_entity_poly.type
_entity_poly.pdbx_seq_one_letter_code
_entity_poly.pdbx_strand_id
1 'polypeptide(L)'
;MEAGNLKPSYEDFEPFCRWQREKDHDTLEVHLQGFKKENLKVQINDSMIITITGESRQGGSPWRRFRKDVKLTKHYKQNEVWAKFKREILYVILPKKDSPRSGRSPVFEKSESLPSTYLCDIETSSFSRLKMNSLKWAMLTGALVVVLAFGIYAYNFMGSS
;
A
#
# COMPACT_ATOMS: atom_id res chain seq x y z
N MET A 1 -1.04 -35.73 -25.86
CA MET A 1 -0.56 -34.38 -26.20
C MET A 1 -0.19 -33.73 -24.89
N GLU A 2 1.11 -33.69 -24.59
CA GLU A 2 1.65 -33.21 -23.32
C GLU A 2 1.57 -31.69 -23.29
N ALA A 3 0.86 -31.13 -22.31
CA ALA A 3 0.83 -29.68 -22.09
C ALA A 3 2.22 -29.27 -21.63
N GLY A 4 3.04 -28.77 -22.57
CA GLY A 4 4.37 -28.27 -22.28
C GLY A 4 4.32 -27.26 -21.14
N ASN A 5 5.02 -27.57 -20.05
CA ASN A 5 5.20 -26.72 -18.88
C ASN A 5 6.07 -25.51 -19.28
N LEU A 6 5.48 -24.51 -19.92
CA LEU A 6 6.14 -23.26 -20.26
C LEU A 6 6.28 -22.42 -18.99
N LYS A 7 7.37 -22.64 -18.24
CA LYS A 7 7.76 -21.73 -17.15
C LYS A 7 7.95 -20.32 -17.74
N PRO A 8 7.36 -19.28 -17.14
CA PRO A 8 7.63 -17.91 -17.55
C PRO A 8 9.15 -17.65 -17.46
N SER A 9 9.73 -17.11 -18.52
CA SER A 9 11.11 -16.63 -18.48
C SER A 9 11.16 -15.36 -17.64
N TYR A 10 11.96 -15.37 -16.58
CA TYR A 10 12.20 -14.23 -15.70
C TYR A 10 13.57 -13.63 -15.97
N GLU A 11 13.61 -12.31 -16.04
CA GLU A 11 14.81 -11.49 -16.08
C GLU A 11 14.96 -10.78 -14.74
N ASP A 12 16.01 -11.14 -14.01
CA ASP A 12 16.41 -10.49 -12.77
C ASP A 12 17.17 -9.20 -13.10
N PHE A 13 16.82 -8.08 -12.47
CA PHE A 13 17.59 -6.84 -12.58
C PHE A 13 17.85 -6.23 -11.20
N GLU A 14 18.98 -5.53 -11.08
CA GLU A 14 19.34 -4.77 -9.89
C GLU A 14 18.94 -3.29 -10.10
N PRO A 15 18.04 -2.74 -9.27
CA PRO A 15 17.61 -1.36 -9.42
C PRO A 15 18.68 -0.38 -8.97
N PHE A 16 18.82 0.75 -9.68
CA PHE A 16 19.67 1.84 -9.22
C PHE A 16 19.13 2.45 -7.93
N CYS A 17 20.01 2.64 -6.95
CA CYS A 17 19.67 3.13 -5.62
C CYS A 17 20.54 4.34 -5.25
N ARG A 18 19.92 5.35 -4.64
CA ARG A 18 20.60 6.56 -4.16
C ARG A 18 20.10 6.94 -2.77
N TRP A 19 21.03 7.34 -1.91
CA TRP A 19 20.70 7.89 -0.60
C TRP A 19 20.74 9.42 -0.63
N GLN A 20 19.71 10.04 -0.08
CA GLN A 20 19.68 11.44 0.31
C GLN A 20 19.76 11.50 1.83
N ARG A 21 20.74 12.23 2.35
CA ARG A 21 20.95 12.37 3.79
C ARG A 21 20.51 13.75 4.24
N GLU A 22 19.51 13.83 5.10
CA GLU A 22 19.00 15.10 5.62
C GLU A 22 19.10 15.13 7.15
N LYS A 23 18.83 16.29 7.76
CA LYS A 23 18.97 16.45 9.22
C LYS A 23 18.00 15.57 10.00
N ASP A 24 16.74 15.53 9.56
CA ASP A 24 15.64 14.90 10.31
C ASP A 24 15.28 13.51 9.80
N HIS A 25 15.57 13.21 8.54
CA HIS A 25 15.32 11.93 7.92
C HIS A 25 16.37 11.65 6.84
N ASP A 26 16.45 10.40 6.42
CA ASP A 26 17.13 10.05 5.17
C ASP A 26 16.10 9.54 4.18
N THR A 27 16.38 9.68 2.89
CA THR A 27 15.54 9.12 1.83
C THR A 27 16.36 8.16 0.99
N LEU A 28 15.86 6.94 0.82
CA LEU A 28 16.35 5.99 -0.16
C LEU A 28 15.51 6.11 -1.42
N GLU A 29 16.14 6.53 -2.51
CA GLU A 29 15.58 6.55 -3.86
C GLU A 29 15.91 5.23 -4.56
N VAL A 30 14.91 4.55 -5.10
CA VAL A 30 15.05 3.31 -5.88
C VAL A 30 14.40 3.52 -7.24
N HIS A 31 15.18 3.43 -8.30
CA HIS A 31 14.73 3.67 -9.67
C HIS A 31 14.21 2.37 -10.29
N LEU A 32 12.92 2.35 -10.63
CA LEU A 32 12.17 1.16 -11.03
C LEU A 32 11.49 1.41 -12.37
N GLN A 33 12.29 1.71 -13.40
CA GLN A 33 11.79 2.00 -14.75
C GLN A 33 10.99 0.83 -15.30
N GLY A 34 9.79 1.13 -15.79
CA GLY A 34 8.85 0.15 -16.32
C GLY A 34 8.05 -0.62 -15.28
N PHE A 35 8.22 -0.33 -13.98
CA PHE A 35 7.38 -0.87 -12.91
C PHE A 35 6.22 0.08 -12.59
N LYS A 36 5.05 -0.51 -12.40
CA LYS A 36 3.89 0.19 -11.84
C LYS A 36 3.86 0.02 -10.34
N LYS A 37 3.25 1.00 -9.68
CA LYS A 37 3.03 1.01 -8.22
C LYS A 37 2.37 -0.28 -7.71
N GLU A 38 1.34 -0.77 -8.40
CA GLU A 38 0.61 -1.99 -8.07
C GLU A 38 1.45 -3.28 -8.10
N ASN A 39 2.61 -3.24 -8.75
CA ASN A 39 3.51 -4.38 -8.91
C ASN A 39 4.67 -4.37 -7.90
N LEU A 40 4.68 -3.42 -6.97
CA LEU A 40 5.72 -3.29 -5.97
C LEU A 40 5.25 -3.85 -4.64
N LYS A 41 6.20 -4.28 -3.81
CA LYS A 41 5.98 -4.63 -2.42
C LYS A 41 7.11 -4.06 -1.59
N VAL A 42 6.78 -3.38 -0.51
CA VAL A 42 7.75 -2.87 0.46
C VAL A 42 7.41 -3.50 1.80
N GLN A 43 8.39 -4.14 2.44
CA GLN A 43 8.22 -4.77 3.73
C GLN A 43 9.36 -4.36 4.64
N ILE A 44 9.08 -4.22 5.93
CA ILE A 44 10.09 -4.00 6.96
C ILE A 44 9.95 -5.12 7.98
N ASN A 45 11.03 -5.82 8.29
CA ASN A 45 11.03 -6.86 9.31
C ASN A 45 11.59 -6.38 10.66
N ASP A 46 11.41 -7.19 11.69
CA ASP A 46 11.88 -6.90 13.06
C ASP A 46 13.42 -6.83 13.17
N SER A 47 14.13 -7.40 12.18
CA SER A 47 15.59 -7.29 12.06
C SER A 47 16.04 -5.99 11.39
N MET A 48 15.12 -5.02 11.23
CA MET A 48 15.39 -3.71 10.64
C MET A 48 15.85 -3.78 9.18
N ILE A 49 15.38 -4.76 8.43
CA ILE A 49 15.65 -4.90 7.00
C ILE A 49 14.42 -4.45 6.22
N ILE A 50 14.61 -3.49 5.31
CA ILE A 50 13.62 -3.13 4.30
C ILE A 50 13.84 -4.05 3.10
N THR A 51 12.80 -4.78 2.71
CA THR A 51 12.78 -5.59 1.49
C THR A 51 11.84 -4.95 0.49
N ILE A 52 12.36 -4.60 -0.68
CA ILE A 52 11.63 -4.02 -1.79
C ILE A 52 11.66 -5.03 -2.91
N THR A 53 10.50 -5.51 -3.34
CA THR A 53 10.39 -6.43 -4.47
C THR A 53 9.44 -5.88 -5.51
N GLY A 54 9.58 -6.36 -6.74
CA GLY A 54 8.57 -6.13 -7.75
C GLY A 54 8.70 -7.11 -8.90
N GLU A 55 7.57 -7.37 -9.55
CA GLU A 55 7.48 -8.23 -10.73
C GLU A 55 6.62 -7.53 -11.78
N SER A 56 7.10 -7.38 -13.00
CA SER A 56 6.36 -6.71 -14.06
C SER A 56 6.58 -7.37 -15.41
N ARG A 57 5.50 -7.47 -16.18
CA ARG A 57 5.56 -7.83 -17.60
C ARG A 57 5.16 -6.63 -18.43
N GLN A 58 6.06 -6.17 -19.29
CA GLN A 58 5.75 -5.19 -20.33
C GLN A 58 5.61 -5.90 -21.68
N GLY A 59 4.71 -5.40 -22.54
CA GLY A 59 4.19 -6.09 -23.73
C GLY A 59 5.19 -6.96 -24.48
N GLY A 60 4.86 -8.25 -24.65
CA GLY A 60 5.68 -9.23 -25.37
C GLY A 60 7.04 -9.60 -24.75
N SER A 61 7.49 -8.87 -23.72
CA SER A 61 8.78 -9.09 -23.07
C SER A 61 8.71 -10.19 -22.00
N PRO A 62 9.85 -10.79 -21.64
CA PRO A 62 9.96 -11.67 -20.47
C PRO A 62 9.55 -10.94 -19.18
N TRP A 63 9.21 -11.71 -18.14
CA TRP A 63 8.86 -11.15 -16.84
C TRP A 63 10.10 -10.52 -16.22
N ARG A 64 10.05 -9.26 -15.83
CA ARG A 64 11.14 -8.61 -15.09
C ARG A 64 10.84 -8.67 -13.62
N ARG A 65 11.84 -8.99 -12.80
CA ARG A 65 11.70 -8.96 -11.34
C ARG A 65 12.95 -8.41 -10.67
N PHE A 66 12.77 -7.89 -9.46
CA PHE A 66 13.87 -7.49 -8.60
C PHE A 66 13.56 -7.76 -7.14
N ARG A 67 14.63 -7.85 -6.35
CA ARG A 67 14.59 -7.82 -4.89
C ARG A 67 15.75 -7.00 -4.37
N LYS A 68 15.43 -5.98 -3.57
CA LYS A 68 16.40 -5.12 -2.91
C LYS A 68 16.20 -5.18 -1.41
N ASP A 69 17.21 -5.68 -0.71
CA ASP A 69 17.24 -5.71 0.75
C ASP A 69 18.17 -4.61 1.27
N VAL A 70 17.69 -3.80 2.22
CA VAL A 70 18.41 -2.68 2.82
C VAL A 70 18.36 -2.79 4.32
N LYS A 71 19.52 -3.02 4.94
CA LYS A 71 19.65 -3.07 6.39
C LYS A 71 19.69 -1.65 6.96
N LEU A 72 18.78 -1.38 7.90
CA LEU A 72 18.76 -0.14 8.65
C LEU A 72 19.59 -0.27 9.92
N THR A 73 20.20 0.85 10.31
CA THR A 73 20.86 1.00 11.60
C THR A 73 19.86 1.46 12.66
N LYS A 74 20.11 1.15 13.93
CA LYS A 74 19.22 1.48 15.06
C LYS A 74 18.87 2.97 15.23
N HIS A 75 19.51 3.88 14.50
CA HIS A 75 19.26 5.32 14.48
C HIS A 75 17.93 5.73 13.83
N TYR A 76 17.25 4.85 13.10
CA TYR A 76 15.96 5.17 12.47
C TYR A 76 14.76 4.73 13.30
N LYS A 77 13.67 5.48 13.19
CA LYS A 77 12.38 5.16 13.80
C LYS A 77 11.58 4.24 12.89
N GLN A 78 11.62 2.94 13.15
CA GLN A 78 10.97 1.92 12.32
C GLN A 78 9.47 2.18 12.10
N ASN A 79 8.74 2.61 13.13
CA ASN A 79 7.29 2.82 13.07
C ASN A 79 6.89 4.12 12.33
N GLU A 80 7.87 4.98 11.98
CA GLU A 80 7.63 6.22 11.24
C GLU A 80 8.17 6.12 9.80
N VAL A 81 8.64 4.95 9.36
CA VAL A 81 9.09 4.74 7.98
C VAL A 81 7.89 4.70 7.05
N TRP A 82 7.98 5.41 5.94
CA TRP A 82 6.94 5.43 4.91
C TRP A 82 7.56 5.50 3.52
N ALA A 83 6.76 5.20 2.50
CA ALA A 83 7.23 5.18 1.12
C ALA A 83 6.22 5.81 0.17
N LYS A 84 6.72 6.46 -0.88
CA LYS A 84 5.92 6.99 -1.99
C LYS A 84 6.54 6.60 -3.31
N PHE A 85 5.69 6.26 -4.28
CA PHE A 85 6.13 5.96 -5.65
C PHE A 85 5.66 7.06 -6.61
N LYS A 86 6.60 7.68 -7.33
CA LYS A 86 6.31 8.75 -8.29
C LYS A 86 7.35 8.76 -9.39
N ARG A 87 6.89 8.93 -10.64
CA ARG A 87 7.77 9.02 -11.83
C ARG A 87 8.77 7.87 -11.89
N GLU A 88 8.29 6.65 -11.68
CA GLU A 88 9.10 5.41 -11.68
C GLU A 88 10.19 5.33 -10.60
N ILE A 89 10.13 6.19 -9.59
CA ILE A 89 11.05 6.18 -8.45
C ILE A 89 10.25 5.90 -7.18
N LEU A 90 10.72 4.89 -6.42
CA LEU A 90 10.27 4.65 -5.05
C LEU A 90 11.16 5.46 -4.11
N TYR A 91 10.53 6.29 -3.29
CA TYR A 91 11.18 7.05 -2.23
C TYR A 91 10.79 6.39 -0.90
N VAL A 92 11.76 5.87 -0.17
CA VAL A 92 11.58 5.33 1.18
C VAL A 92 12.17 6.33 2.16
N ILE A 93 11.31 6.94 2.98
CA ILE A 93 11.67 8.00 3.92
C ILE A 93 11.87 7.38 5.30
N LEU A 94 13.02 7.69 5.90
CA LEU A 94 13.54 7.07 7.10
C LEU A 94 13.82 8.13 8.17
N PRO A 95 12.87 8.39 9.08
CA PRO A 95 13.05 9.38 10.15
C PRO A 95 14.14 8.97 11.14
N LYS A 96 14.97 9.94 11.56
CA LYS A 96 16.04 9.74 12.54
C LYS A 96 15.49 9.87 13.97
N LYS A 97 16.03 9.09 14.90
CA LYS A 97 15.65 9.13 16.32
C LYS A 97 16.11 10.40 17.04
N ASP A 98 17.31 10.86 16.72
CA ASP A 98 18.01 11.91 17.48
C ASP A 98 17.79 13.32 16.91
N SER A 99 16.88 13.48 15.95
CA SER A 99 16.59 14.79 15.38
C SER A 99 15.63 15.56 16.29
N PRO A 100 15.93 16.82 16.66
CA PRO A 100 15.02 17.65 17.43
C PRO A 100 13.75 17.83 16.61
N ARG A 101 12.67 17.22 17.09
CA ARG A 101 11.36 17.16 16.47
C ARG A 101 10.89 18.58 16.11
N SER A 102 11.06 19.03 14.86
CA SER A 102 10.19 20.07 14.33
C SER A 102 8.83 19.41 14.16
N GLY A 103 7.90 19.70 15.08
CA GLY A 103 6.58 19.07 15.24
C GLY A 103 5.64 19.17 14.04
N ARG A 104 6.01 18.55 12.92
CA ARG A 104 5.12 18.20 11.81
C ARG A 104 5.28 16.72 11.51
N SER A 105 4.75 15.90 12.42
CA SER A 105 4.07 14.69 11.96
C SER A 105 2.96 15.16 11.01
N PRO A 106 2.71 14.51 9.86
CA PRO A 106 1.36 14.50 9.32
C PRO A 106 0.49 13.98 10.46
N VAL A 107 -0.48 14.76 10.91
CA VAL A 107 -1.41 14.34 11.96
C VAL A 107 -2.16 13.12 11.45
N PHE A 108 -1.73 11.93 11.87
CA PHE A 108 -2.54 10.73 11.83
C PHE A 108 -3.15 10.58 13.21
N GLU A 109 -4.45 10.82 13.26
CA GLU A 109 -5.24 10.83 14.48
C GLU A 109 -5.36 9.40 15.02
N LYS A 110 -5.15 9.29 16.33
CA LYS A 110 -4.99 8.07 17.12
C LYS A 110 -6.29 7.24 17.16
N SER A 111 -6.27 6.00 16.71
CA SER A 111 -7.14 4.95 17.27
C SER A 111 -6.46 3.57 17.27
N GLU A 112 -6.32 3.08 18.50
CA GLU A 112 -6.27 1.70 19.00
C GLU A 112 -5.41 0.62 18.31
N SER A 113 -4.53 0.06 19.14
CA SER A 113 -3.47 -0.92 18.92
C SER A 113 -3.81 -2.13 18.04
N LEU A 114 -3.13 -2.25 16.90
CA LEU A 114 -2.92 -3.52 16.19
C LEU A 114 -1.48 -3.61 15.65
N PRO A 115 -0.91 -4.81 15.55
CA PRO A 115 0.54 -5.05 15.51
C PRO A 115 1.21 -4.54 14.22
N SER A 116 2.47 -4.14 14.41
CA SER A 116 3.34 -3.34 13.53
C SER A 116 3.69 -3.91 12.14
N THR A 117 3.05 -4.99 11.68
CA THR A 117 3.55 -5.80 10.57
C THR A 117 2.80 -5.63 9.24
N TYR A 118 1.75 -4.79 9.16
CA TYR A 118 0.85 -4.77 7.99
C TYR A 118 0.59 -3.42 7.29
N LEU A 119 1.19 -2.29 7.68
CA LEU A 119 0.90 -0.99 7.03
C LEU A 119 2.06 -0.42 6.21
N CYS A 120 2.48 -1.12 5.16
CA CYS A 120 3.17 -0.44 4.05
C CYS A 120 2.67 -0.90 2.67
N ASP A 121 1.36 -1.15 2.58
CA ASP A 121 0.66 -1.16 1.29
C ASP A 121 0.52 0.30 0.80
N ILE A 122 1.58 0.75 0.13
CA ILE A 122 1.52 1.56 -1.09
C ILE A 122 0.31 2.50 -1.15
N GLU A 123 0.49 3.73 -0.65
CA GLU A 123 -0.51 4.82 -0.53
C GLU A 123 -1.18 5.18 -1.87
N THR A 124 -2.09 4.37 -2.40
CA THR A 124 -2.94 4.70 -3.54
C THR A 124 -4.08 5.60 -3.04
N SER A 125 -3.92 6.91 -3.17
CA SER A 125 -4.99 7.80 -3.69
C SER A 125 -4.62 9.27 -3.52
N SER A 126 -4.35 9.94 -4.64
CA SER A 126 -4.85 11.30 -4.77
C SER A 126 -6.36 11.18 -4.97
N PHE A 127 -7.17 11.45 -3.95
CA PHE A 127 -8.50 12.02 -4.16
C PHE A 127 -8.89 12.92 -2.99
N SER A 128 -8.90 14.22 -3.31
CA SER A 128 -9.88 15.22 -2.93
C SER A 128 -10.24 15.44 -1.46
N ARG A 129 -9.94 16.67 -1.01
CA ARG A 129 -10.68 17.40 0.01
C ARG A 129 -12.19 17.22 -0.19
N LEU A 130 -12.83 16.40 0.63
CA LEU A 130 -14.21 16.61 1.04
C LEU A 130 -14.26 16.37 2.55
N LYS A 131 -14.27 17.48 3.28
CA LYS A 131 -14.54 17.54 4.70
C LYS A 131 -15.98 17.03 4.89
N MET A 132 -16.17 15.81 5.37
CA MET A 132 -17.50 15.24 5.60
C MET A 132 -17.63 14.82 7.06
N ASN A 133 -18.06 15.79 7.87
CA ASN A 133 -18.55 15.61 9.21
C ASN A 133 -20.03 15.18 9.18
N SER A 134 -20.34 14.22 10.05
CA SER A 134 -21.67 13.84 10.55
C SER A 134 -22.59 12.96 9.66
N LEU A 135 -22.72 11.72 10.16
CA LEU A 135 -24.01 11.08 10.44
C LEU A 135 -25.00 10.84 9.28
N LYS A 136 -24.58 10.39 8.09
CA LYS A 136 -25.51 9.86 7.07
C LYS A 136 -24.95 8.69 6.24
N TRP A 137 -24.46 7.62 6.88
CA TRP A 137 -24.23 6.34 6.19
C TRP A 137 -24.72 5.12 6.97
N ALA A 138 -25.30 5.30 8.16
CA ALA A 138 -25.88 4.21 8.96
C ALA A 138 -27.36 3.89 8.61
N MET A 139 -27.97 4.59 7.65
CA MET A 139 -29.39 4.39 7.29
C MET A 139 -29.60 3.44 6.10
N LEU A 140 -28.58 3.14 5.29
CA LEU A 140 -28.77 2.42 4.03
C LEU A 140 -28.66 0.90 4.12
N THR A 141 -28.31 0.33 5.28
CA THR A 141 -28.30 -1.13 5.47
C THR A 141 -29.64 -1.69 5.96
N GLY A 142 -30.53 -0.87 6.55
CA GLY A 142 -31.79 -1.35 7.15
C GLY A 142 -33.04 -1.35 6.26
N ALA A 143 -33.15 -0.42 5.30
CA ALA A 143 -34.39 -0.24 4.53
C ALA A 143 -34.64 -1.33 3.47
N LEU A 144 -33.59 -1.97 2.95
CA LEU A 144 -33.72 -2.97 1.88
C LEU A 144 -34.40 -4.27 2.35
N VAL A 145 -34.17 -4.67 3.61
CA VAL A 145 -34.73 -5.91 4.18
C VAL A 145 -36.24 -5.77 4.45
N VAL A 146 -36.71 -4.59 4.85
CA VAL A 146 -38.13 -4.33 5.15
C VAL A 146 -38.98 -4.29 3.87
N VAL A 147 -38.49 -3.70 2.78
CA VAL A 147 -39.24 -3.63 1.51
C VAL A 147 -39.42 -5.03 0.89
N LEU A 148 -38.42 -5.91 0.97
CA LEU A 148 -38.55 -7.28 0.47
C LEU A 148 -39.49 -8.13 1.32
N ALA A 149 -39.48 -7.97 2.66
CA ALA A 149 -40.40 -8.69 3.53
C ALA A 149 -41.87 -8.26 3.32
N PHE A 150 -42.14 -6.96 3.17
CA PHE A 150 -43.50 -6.46 2.90
C PHE A 150 -44.00 -6.76 1.48
N GLY A 151 -43.12 -6.68 0.47
CA GLY A 151 -43.47 -7.01 -0.92
C GLY A 151 -43.84 -8.48 -1.10
N ILE A 152 -43.09 -9.40 -0.46
CA ILE A 152 -43.41 -10.84 -0.48
C ILE A 152 -44.72 -11.12 0.27
N TYR A 153 -45.00 -10.43 1.37
CA TYR A 153 -46.24 -10.60 2.12
C TYR A 153 -47.47 -10.11 1.33
N ALA A 154 -47.37 -8.96 0.63
CA ALA A 154 -48.46 -8.42 -0.17
C ALA A 154 -48.75 -9.25 -1.45
N TYR A 155 -47.72 -9.80 -2.10
CA TYR A 155 -47.89 -10.64 -3.29
C TYR A 155 -48.67 -11.93 -2.99
N ASN A 156 -48.49 -12.52 -1.80
CA ASN A 156 -49.22 -13.72 -1.39
C ASN A 156 -50.67 -13.44 -0.93
N PHE A 157 -50.99 -12.22 -0.52
CA PHE A 157 -52.35 -11.84 -0.10
C PHE A 157 -53.25 -11.35 -1.25
N MET A 158 -52.66 -10.81 -2.33
CA MET A 158 -53.40 -10.39 -3.53
C MET A 158 -53.51 -11.46 -4.63
N GLY A 159 -52.78 -12.58 -4.52
CA GLY A 159 -52.82 -13.69 -5.47
C GLY A 159 -53.86 -14.79 -5.17
N SER A 160 -54.70 -14.61 -4.15
CA SER A 160 -55.74 -15.58 -3.78
C SER A 160 -57.09 -14.88 -3.61
N SER A 161 -57.69 -14.47 -4.74
CA SER A 161 -59.13 -14.27 -4.88
C SER A 161 -59.59 -14.74 -6.26
#